data_AF-H9VRA7-F1
#
_entry.id   AF-H9VRA7-F1
#
_cell.length_a   1.000
_cell.length_b   1.000
_cell.length_c   1.000
_cell.angle_alpha   90.00
_cell.angle_beta   90.00
_cell.angle_gamma   90.00
#
_symmetry.space_group_name_H-M   'P 1'
#
loop_
_entity.id
_entity.type
_entity.pdbx_description
1 polymer ?
#
loop_
_entity_poly.entity_id
_entity_poly.type
_entity_poly.pdbx_seq_one_letter_code
_entity_poly.pdbx_strand_id
1 'polypeptide(L)' 'GFDDEANHLLMHRGLPAVRWVGGVELELIAIATGGRIVPRFQELTPEKLGKAGLVREKSFGTTKDR' A
#
# COMPACT_ATOMS: atom_id res chain seq x y z
N GLY A 1 -8.26 7.55 -3.43
CA GLY A 1 -7.55 6.67 -4.38
C GLY A 1 -6.74 7.51 -5.36
N PHE A 2 -6.15 6.89 -6.37
CA PHE A 2 -5.45 7.58 -7.48
C PHE A 2 -6.19 7.30 -8.81
N ASP A 3 -5.66 7.61 -9.98
CA ASP A 3 -6.26 7.23 -11.28
C ASP A 3 -5.72 5.87 -11.77
N ASP A 4 -6.12 5.43 -12.97
CA ASP A 4 -5.68 4.17 -13.56
C ASP A 4 -4.31 4.28 -14.24
N GLU A 5 -3.94 5.47 -14.73
CA GLU A 5 -2.64 5.74 -15.34
C GLU A 5 -1.51 5.57 -14.33
N ALA A 6 -1.67 6.13 -13.12
CA ALA A 6 -0.73 5.93 -12.03
C ALA A 6 -0.63 4.46 -11.61
N ASN A 7 -1.75 3.71 -11.63
CA ASN A 7 -1.72 2.27 -11.33
C ASN A 7 -0.87 1.50 -12.35
N HIS A 8 -1.07 1.79 -13.62
CA HIS A 8 -0.32 1.21 -14.71
C HIS A 8 1.19 1.50 -14.58
N LEU A 9 1.55 2.75 -14.27
CA LEU A 9 2.96 3.13 -14.05
C LEU A 9 3.58 2.41 -12.84
N LEU A 10 2.85 2.28 -11.73
CA LEU A 10 3.32 1.57 -10.54
C LEU A 10 3.54 0.09 -10.84
N MET A 11 2.62 -0.55 -11.56
CA MET A 11 2.74 -1.94 -12.00
C MET A 11 3.95 -2.15 -12.91
N HIS A 12 4.18 -1.26 -13.87
CA HIS A 12 5.37 -1.30 -14.74
C HIS A 12 6.69 -1.18 -13.97
N ARG A 13 6.68 -0.54 -12.80
CA ARG A 13 7.83 -0.44 -11.89
C ARG A 13 7.88 -1.56 -10.84
N GLY A 14 6.96 -2.52 -10.89
CA GLY A 14 6.87 -3.60 -9.90
C GLY A 14 6.49 -3.12 -8.50
N LEU A 15 5.81 -1.97 -8.40
CA LEU A 15 5.35 -1.40 -7.14
C LEU A 15 3.88 -1.77 -6.94
N PRO A 16 3.56 -2.76 -6.08
CA PRO A 16 2.17 -3.07 -5.76
C PRO A 16 1.53 -1.90 -5.02
N ALA A 17 0.31 -1.53 -5.41
CA ALA A 17 -0.41 -0.40 -4.84
C ALA A 17 -1.83 -0.81 -4.44
N VAL A 18 -2.27 -0.34 -3.27
CA VAL A 18 -3.62 -0.58 -2.75
C VAL A 18 -4.42 0.71 -2.81
N ARG A 19 -5.68 0.60 -3.21
CA ARG A 19 -6.62 1.73 -3.31
C ARG A 19 -7.72 1.54 -2.28
N TRP A 20 -8.33 2.66 -1.84
CA TRP A 20 -9.51 2.66 -0.97
C TRP A 20 -9.30 1.97 0.39
N VAL A 21 -8.15 2.22 1.02
CA VAL A 21 -7.88 1.79 2.39
C VAL A 21 -8.62 2.73 3.36
N GLY A 22 -9.32 2.17 4.33
CA GLY A 22 -9.95 2.96 5.40
C GLY A 22 -8.92 3.60 6.32
N GLY A 23 -9.32 4.67 7.02
CA GLY A 23 -8.40 5.44 7.87
C GLY A 23 -7.83 4.61 9.02
N VAL A 24 -8.68 3.83 9.69
CA VAL A 24 -8.28 2.97 10.81
C VAL A 24 -7.29 1.88 10.35
N GLU A 25 -7.56 1.25 9.21
CA GLU A 25 -6.65 0.24 8.65
C GLU A 25 -5.29 0.82 8.30
N LEU A 26 -5.26 2.04 7.74
CA LEU A 26 -4.01 2.74 7.41
C LEU A 26 -3.18 3.07 8.66
N GLU A 27 -3.83 3.51 9.74
CA GLU A 27 -3.18 3.74 11.03
C GLU A 27 -2.59 2.47 11.62
N LEU A 28 -3.34 1.36 11.60
CA LEU A 28 -2.87 0.07 12.09
C LEU A 28 -1.64 -0.43 11.32
N ILE A 29 -1.61 -0.26 9.99
CA ILE A 29 -0.46 -0.60 9.16
C ILE A 29 0.76 0.26 9.53
N ALA A 30 0.57 1.58 9.73
CA ALA A 30 1.65 2.48 10.14
C ALA A 30 2.26 2.04 11.48
N ILE A 31 1.42 1.73 12.47
CA ILE A 31 1.86 1.21 13.78
C ILE A 31 2.61 -0.12 13.64
N ALA A 32 2.05 -1.07 12.89
CA ALA A 32 2.61 -2.42 12.76
C ALA A 32 3.95 -2.46 12.01
N THR A 33 4.17 -1.51 11.09
CA THR A 33 5.38 -1.46 10.25
C THR A 33 6.40 -0.41 10.68
N GLY A 34 6.03 0.46 11.62
CA GLY A 34 6.82 1.65 12.00
C GLY A 34 6.84 2.75 10.93
N GLY A 35 6.04 2.62 9.87
CA GLY A 35 5.93 3.62 8.81
C GLY A 35 5.20 4.87 9.28
N ARG A 36 5.38 5.99 8.57
CA ARG A 36 4.66 7.24 8.82
C ARG A 36 3.65 7.50 7.70
N ILE A 37 2.45 7.94 8.07
CA ILE A 37 1.45 8.40 7.10
C ILE A 37 1.93 9.72 6.50
N VAL A 38 2.09 9.76 5.18
CA VAL A 38 2.61 10.93 4.45
C VAL A 38 1.45 11.63 3.72
N PRO A 39 1.07 12.86 4.09
CA PRO A 39 -0.07 13.54 3.48
C PRO A 39 0.25 14.17 2.11
N ARG A 40 1.53 14.42 1.83
CA ARG A 40 2.02 15.05 0.58
C ARG A 40 3.19 14.29 0.00
N PHE A 41 3.14 14.00 -1.30
CA PHE A 41 4.17 13.20 -1.96
C PHE A 41 5.59 13.80 -1.84
N GLN A 42 5.72 15.13 -1.87
CA GLN A 42 7.04 15.79 -1.74
C GLN A 42 7.71 15.54 -0.38
N GLU A 43 6.96 15.09 0.61
CA GLU A 43 7.49 14.77 1.93
C GLU A 43 7.91 13.31 2.06
N LEU A 44 7.74 12.48 1.03
CA LEU A 44 8.10 11.08 1.07
C LEU A 44 9.62 10.93 1.12
N THR A 45 10.11 10.23 2.15
CA THR A 45 11.53 9.90 2.30
C THR A 45 11.68 8.44 2.73
N PRO A 46 12.84 7.80 2.49
CA PRO A 46 13.07 6.40 2.87
C PRO A 46 12.83 6.12 4.36
N GLU A 47 13.07 7.09 5.24
CA GLU A 47 12.91 6.96 6.70
C GLU A 47 11.45 6.93 7.13
N LYS A 48 10.52 7.37 6.26
CA LYS A 48 9.07 7.33 6.51
C LYS A 48 8.44 6.02 6.06
N LEU A 49 9.17 5.18 5.33
CA LEU A 49 8.67 3.89 4.87
C LEU A 49 8.57 2.90 6.04
N GLY A 50 7.48 2.14 6.08
CA GLY A 50 7.33 1.02 6.99
C GLY A 50 8.15 -0.19 6.54
N LYS A 51 8.55 -1.03 7.49
CA LYS A 51 9.18 -2.33 7.21
C LYS A 51 8.25 -3.46 7.65
N ALA A 52 8.15 -4.47 6.80
CA ALA A 52 7.41 -5.70 7.08
C ALA A 52 8.28 -6.90 6.72
N GLY A 53 8.15 -8.00 7.48
CA GLY A 53 8.88 -9.24 7.18
C GLY A 53 8.39 -9.92 5.90
N LEU A 54 7.08 -9.89 5.65
CA LEU A 54 6.47 -10.45 4.45
C LEU A 54 5.25 -9.63 4.05
N VAL A 55 5.19 -9.26 2.77
CA VAL A 55 4.00 -8.68 2.13
C VAL A 55 3.57 -9.65 1.04
N ARG A 56 2.34 -10.16 1.12
CA ARG A 56 1.77 -11.04 0.10
C ARG A 56 0.28 -10.81 -0.02
N GLU A 57 -0.23 -11.02 -1.22
CA GLU A 57 -1.66 -11.09 -1.45
C GLU A 57 -2.23 -12.42 -0.93
N LYS A 58 -3.43 -12.36 -0.36
CA LYS A 58 -4.21 -13.54 0.00
C LYS A 58 -5.64 -13.33 -0.48
N SER A 59 -6.12 -14.22 -1.34
CA SER A 59 -7.50 -14.23 -1.79
C SER A 59 -8.44 -14.52 -0.62
N PHE A 60 -9.53 -13.76 -0.53
CA PHE A 60 -10.55 -13.92 0.50
C PHE A 60 -11.86 -14.39 -0.16
N GLY A 61 -12.52 -15.37 0.44
CA GLY A 61 -13.73 -16.01 -0.10
C GLY A 61 -13.49 -17.44 -0.61
N THR A 62 -14.58 -18.09 -1.05
CA THR A 62 -14.58 -19.47 -1.57
C THR A 62 -14.52 -19.54 -3.09
N THR A 63 -14.69 -18.42 -3.80
CA THR A 63 -14.53 -18.32 -5.24
C THR A 63 -13.04 -18.25 -5.58
N LYS A 64 -12.51 -19.36 -6.08
CA LYS A 64 -11.20 -19.43 -6.72
C LYS A 64 -11.35 -18.90 -8.15
N ASP A 65 -11.31 -17.59 -8.34
CA ASP A 65 -11.04 -17.02 -9.65
C ASP A 65 -9.66 -16.38 -9.61
N ARG A 66 -8.70 -17.10 -10.19
CA ARG A 66 -7.42 -16.59 -10.65
C ARG A 66 -7.40 -16.73 -12.15
#